data_AF-A0AAU1PGU0-F1
#
_entry.id   AF-A0AAU1PGU0-F1
#
_cell.length_a   1.000
_cell.length_b   1.000
_cell.length_c   1.000
_cell.angle_alpha   90.00
_cell.angle_beta   90.00
_cell.angle_gamma   90.00
#
_symmetry.space_group_name_H-M   'P 1'
#
loop_
_entity.id
_entity.type
_entity.pdbx_description
1 polymer ?
#
loop_
_entity_poly.entity_id
_entity_poly.type
_entity_poly.pdbx_seq_one_letter_code
_entity_poly.pdbx_strand_id
1 'polypeptide(L)'
;MSDSSWTRVPSAGGRDLVPGLLRSLDPLLRGWLPRQRWFAGKGLPIGRFRLAAATELVPPGGRLGPLGLLHVLVDVEQPGRPPDCYQLLLGAHPLLPSALVRAALGPAVGGPYDGLTLYDAPHDPRLAALLLERLKLPGRTGGLRFTTEPDVTFPPGLTPRVSTAEQSNTSVVYGDAYILKLFRRVSPGTNPDLELSLALARAGSRRVAEPVAWFESPAADGDPDGEPTTLGVLQRFLPGSCDGWALALASVAEDGDFRAEATALGRATAEVHGSLAAALPVRQLDGRALERISTAMTRRLEETAAEVPAVRPYTGALRAAFDDLTKLGASAGVGGGVTAQRIHGDLHLGQTLRGPDGAWVLIDFEGEPARPLAERRRPAPPVQDVAGMLRSFDYAAHHSANGPWAARHRDAYCAGYADVCGVDPREQPVLIRAFETDKAVYEARYEARHRPAWLPIPLSALARLATSAG
;
A
#
# COMPACT_ATOMS: atom_id res chain seq x y z
N MET A 1 24.77 36.67 13.32
CA MET A 1 24.34 37.34 12.06
C MET A 1 25.20 36.78 10.94
N SER A 2 24.71 35.73 10.29
CA SER A 2 25.36 35.07 9.16
C SER A 2 24.29 34.83 8.11
N ASP A 3 24.50 35.40 6.93
CA ASP A 3 23.57 35.44 5.80
C ASP A 3 23.33 34.04 5.23
N SER A 4 22.21 33.42 5.61
CA SER A 4 21.67 32.21 4.98
C SER A 4 20.93 32.62 3.70
N SER A 5 21.66 32.75 2.59
CA SER A 5 21.15 33.21 1.29
C SER A 5 20.35 32.15 0.50
N TRP A 6 19.40 31.48 1.18
CA TRP A 6 18.35 30.65 0.54
C TRP A 6 17.05 31.42 0.26
N THR A 7 17.04 32.74 0.47
CA THR A 7 15.83 33.55 0.27
C THR A 7 15.58 33.93 -1.19
N ARG A 8 14.39 33.54 -1.66
CA ARG A 8 13.65 33.94 -2.88
C ARG A 8 14.09 33.26 -4.18
N VAL A 9 13.59 32.05 -4.39
CA VAL A 9 13.18 31.63 -5.73
C VAL A 9 11.83 32.33 -6.04
N PRO A 10 11.69 33.06 -7.16
CA PRO A 10 10.41 33.67 -7.51
C PRO A 10 9.33 32.60 -7.68
N SER A 11 8.10 32.90 -7.21
CA SER A 11 6.92 32.10 -7.56
C SER A 11 6.61 32.30 -9.04
N ALA A 12 7.25 31.50 -9.90
CA ALA A 12 6.73 31.28 -11.24
C ALA A 12 5.52 30.37 -11.08
N GLY A 13 4.31 30.93 -11.25
CA GLY A 13 3.12 30.14 -11.55
C GLY A 13 3.42 29.14 -12.65
N GLY A 14 2.76 27.98 -12.59
CA GLY A 14 2.99 26.79 -13.41
C GLY A 14 3.70 27.12 -14.72
N ARG A 15 5.03 26.97 -14.73
CA ARG A 15 5.73 26.90 -15.99
C ARG A 15 5.10 25.70 -16.67
N ASP A 16 4.47 25.90 -17.82
CA ASP A 16 4.40 24.86 -18.84
C ASP A 16 5.79 24.24 -18.91
N LEU A 17 5.97 23.07 -18.27
CA LEU A 17 7.27 22.46 -18.13
C LEU A 17 7.58 21.72 -19.44
N VAL A 18 8.09 22.59 -20.31
CA VAL A 18 8.94 22.44 -21.48
C VAL A 18 8.29 21.90 -22.74
N PRO A 19 8.16 22.73 -23.79
CA PRO A 19 7.92 22.25 -25.14
C PRO A 19 8.84 21.08 -25.46
N GLY A 20 8.26 19.90 -25.72
CA GLY A 20 9.02 18.71 -26.10
C GLY A 20 9.48 17.80 -24.95
N LEU A 21 9.21 18.07 -23.66
CA LEU A 21 9.56 17.12 -22.59
C LEU A 21 8.91 15.75 -22.84
N LEU A 22 7.60 15.72 -23.03
CA LEU A 22 6.89 14.47 -23.32
C LEU A 22 7.37 13.83 -24.64
N ARG A 23 7.76 14.64 -25.63
CA ARG A 23 8.32 14.16 -26.90
C ARG A 23 9.62 13.39 -26.69
N SER A 24 10.50 13.88 -25.81
CA SER A 24 11.75 13.19 -25.45
C SER A 24 11.52 11.94 -24.59
N LEU A 25 10.50 11.96 -23.73
CA LEU A 25 10.22 10.88 -22.78
C LEU A 25 9.43 9.72 -23.39
N ASP A 26 8.45 10.01 -24.25
CA ASP A 26 7.54 9.02 -24.83
C ASP A 26 8.28 7.76 -25.35
N PRO A 27 9.26 7.85 -26.28
CA PRO A 27 9.93 6.66 -26.81
C PRO A 27 10.66 5.86 -25.72
N LEU A 28 11.27 6.54 -24.74
CA LEU A 28 11.97 5.90 -23.64
C LEU A 28 10.99 5.18 -22.70
N LEU A 29 9.87 5.83 -22.37
CA LEU A 29 8.85 5.28 -21.47
C LEU A 29 8.14 4.06 -22.08
N ARG A 30 7.89 4.03 -23.40
CA ARG A 30 7.27 2.86 -24.07
C ARG A 30 8.08 1.58 -23.87
N GLY A 31 9.41 1.68 -23.95
CA GLY A 31 10.29 0.53 -23.74
C GLY A 31 10.57 0.24 -22.27
N TRP A 32 10.61 1.27 -21.42
CA TRP A 32 11.02 1.14 -20.03
C TRP A 32 9.87 0.75 -19.07
N LEU A 33 8.68 1.35 -19.18
CA LEU A 33 7.56 1.11 -18.26
C LEU A 33 7.10 -0.36 -18.21
N PRO A 34 6.91 -1.08 -19.35
CA PRO A 34 6.45 -2.47 -19.30
C PRO A 34 7.42 -3.44 -18.60
N ARG A 35 8.70 -3.06 -18.49
CA ARG A 35 9.73 -3.84 -17.79
C ARG A 35 9.71 -3.63 -16.28
N GLN A 36 8.97 -2.64 -15.78
CA GLN A 36 8.92 -2.34 -14.36
C GLN A 36 7.97 -3.29 -13.64
N ARG A 37 8.40 -3.77 -12.47
CA ARG A 37 7.59 -4.70 -11.68
C ARG A 37 6.25 -4.08 -11.25
N TRP A 38 6.26 -2.79 -10.91
CA TRP A 38 5.13 -2.01 -10.40
C TRP A 38 4.20 -1.46 -11.49
N PHE A 39 4.52 -1.65 -12.77
CA PHE A 39 3.63 -1.25 -13.85
C PHE A 39 2.42 -2.20 -13.92
N ALA A 40 1.21 -1.68 -13.69
CA ALA A 40 0.00 -2.49 -13.62
C ALA A 40 -0.51 -2.92 -15.01
N GLY A 41 -0.14 -2.19 -16.06
CA GLY A 41 -0.63 -2.37 -17.43
C GLY A 41 0.07 -3.45 -18.25
N LYS A 42 0.71 -4.44 -17.63
CA LYS A 42 1.51 -5.45 -18.36
C LYS A 42 0.64 -6.23 -19.35
N GLY A 43 1.24 -6.55 -20.50
CA GLY A 43 0.58 -7.31 -21.57
C GLY A 43 -0.39 -6.50 -22.44
N LEU A 44 -0.69 -5.25 -22.08
CA LEU A 44 -1.50 -4.33 -22.90
C LEU A 44 -0.61 -3.31 -23.61
N PRO A 45 -0.87 -2.99 -24.89
CA PRO A 45 -0.14 -1.94 -25.58
C PRO A 45 -0.41 -0.57 -24.93
N ILE A 46 0.63 0.26 -24.85
CA ILE A 46 0.50 1.65 -24.43
C ILE A 46 0.01 2.47 -25.62
N GLY A 47 -1.17 3.09 -25.50
CA GLY A 47 -1.73 3.96 -26.53
C GLY A 47 -1.03 5.31 -26.52
N ARG A 48 -1.29 6.09 -25.47
CA ARG A 48 -0.83 7.47 -25.35
C ARG A 48 -0.29 7.76 -23.95
N PHE A 49 0.68 8.66 -23.87
CA PHE A 49 1.05 9.34 -22.63
C PHE A 49 0.48 10.75 -22.60
N ARG A 50 0.01 11.19 -21.43
CA ARG A 50 -0.30 12.59 -21.15
C ARG A 50 0.56 13.05 -19.98
N LEU A 51 1.31 14.14 -20.17
CA LEU A 51 2.05 14.76 -19.09
C LEU A 51 1.04 15.46 -18.17
N ALA A 52 0.89 14.96 -16.94
CA ALA A 52 0.00 15.55 -15.95
C ALA A 52 0.71 16.66 -15.18
N ALA A 53 1.95 16.43 -14.78
CA ALA A 53 2.80 17.44 -14.16
C ALA A 53 4.28 17.10 -14.35
N ALA A 54 5.12 18.12 -14.30
CA ALA A 54 6.56 17.95 -14.13
C ALA A 54 7.04 18.94 -13.07
N THR A 55 8.15 18.65 -12.40
CA THR A 55 8.80 19.57 -11.48
C THR A 55 10.28 19.24 -11.44
N GLU A 56 11.10 20.18 -11.89
CA GLU A 56 12.54 20.07 -11.77
C GLU A 56 12.95 20.36 -10.32
N LEU A 57 13.47 19.35 -9.63
CA LEU A 57 13.97 19.46 -8.26
C LEU A 57 15.44 19.90 -8.24
N VAL A 58 16.22 19.43 -9.22
CA VAL A 58 17.62 19.82 -9.43
C VAL A 58 17.84 20.04 -10.93
N PRO A 59 18.18 21.27 -11.36
CA PRO A 59 18.50 21.52 -12.76
C PRO A 59 19.85 20.91 -13.14
N PRO A 60 19.96 20.18 -14.27
CA PRO A 60 21.24 19.69 -14.77
C PRO A 60 22.14 20.87 -15.15
N GLY A 61 23.44 20.77 -14.85
CA GLY A 61 24.40 21.84 -15.10
C GLY A 61 24.32 22.99 -14.09
N GLY A 62 23.51 22.85 -13.02
CA GLY A 62 23.41 23.81 -11.93
C GLY A 62 24.58 23.72 -10.94
N ARG A 63 24.35 24.24 -9.73
CA ARG A 63 25.36 24.26 -8.64
C ARG A 63 25.87 22.88 -8.23
N LEU A 64 25.07 21.84 -8.47
CA LEU A 64 25.40 20.44 -8.15
C LEU A 64 26.08 19.72 -9.33
N GLY A 65 26.54 20.45 -10.34
CA GLY A 65 27.21 19.93 -11.51
C GLY A 65 26.23 19.37 -12.55
N PRO A 66 26.63 18.37 -13.35
CA PRO A 66 25.84 17.89 -14.48
C PRO A 66 24.61 17.05 -14.09
N LEU A 67 24.41 16.82 -12.80
CA LEU A 67 23.36 15.96 -12.26
C LEU A 67 22.02 16.70 -12.22
N GLY A 68 21.00 16.15 -12.88
CA GLY A 68 19.62 16.64 -12.82
C GLY A 68 18.69 15.68 -12.07
N LEU A 69 17.64 16.23 -11.46
CA LEU A 69 16.54 15.49 -10.85
C LEU A 69 15.19 16.10 -11.26
N LEU A 70 14.40 15.31 -11.97
CA LEU A 70 13.09 15.68 -12.46
C LEU A 70 12.03 14.75 -11.86
N HIS A 71 11.01 15.34 -11.24
CA HIS A 71 9.79 14.64 -10.89
C HIS A 71 8.77 14.78 -12.03
N VAL A 72 8.13 13.67 -12.43
CA VAL A 72 7.14 13.62 -13.52
C VAL A 72 5.92 12.84 -13.08
N LEU A 73 4.72 13.38 -13.32
CA LEU A 73 3.47 12.65 -13.33
C LEU A 73 3.02 12.44 -14.78
N VAL A 74 2.82 11.18 -15.15
CA VAL A 74 2.40 10.80 -16.50
C VAL A 74 1.18 9.89 -16.44
N ASP A 75 0.12 10.29 -17.14
CA ASP A 75 -1.02 9.42 -17.37
C ASP A 75 -0.72 8.49 -18.54
N VAL A 76 -0.98 7.21 -18.34
CA VAL A 76 -0.78 6.14 -19.32
C VAL A 76 -2.14 5.62 -19.76
N GLU A 77 -2.49 5.89 -21.01
CA GLU A 77 -3.72 5.41 -21.63
C GLU A 77 -3.47 4.03 -22.27
N GLN A 78 -4.30 3.06 -21.90
CA GLN A 78 -4.29 1.71 -22.47
C GLN A 78 -5.72 1.29 -22.85
N PRO A 79 -5.90 0.46 -23.89
CA PRO A 79 -7.23 0.04 -24.33
C PRO A 79 -8.02 -0.68 -23.23
N GLY A 80 -9.32 -0.37 -23.14
CA GLY A 80 -10.26 -1.09 -22.27
C GLY A 80 -10.13 -0.78 -20.78
N ARG A 81 -9.39 0.25 -20.38
CA ARG A 81 -9.23 0.65 -18.98
C ARG A 81 -9.12 2.17 -18.79
N PRO A 82 -9.51 2.70 -17.61
CA PRO A 82 -9.20 4.08 -17.24
C PRO A 82 -7.69 4.34 -17.26
N PRO A 83 -7.26 5.58 -17.55
CA PRO A 83 -5.84 5.95 -17.50
C PRO A 83 -5.28 5.76 -16.08
N ASP A 84 -4.06 5.25 -16.00
CA ASP A 84 -3.29 5.20 -14.76
C ASP A 84 -2.31 6.37 -14.71
N CYS A 85 -2.26 7.09 -13.60
CA CYS A 85 -1.22 8.08 -13.36
C CYS A 85 -0.01 7.43 -12.69
N TYR A 86 1.19 7.65 -13.23
CA TYR A 86 2.45 7.17 -12.66
C TYR A 86 3.36 8.33 -12.29
N GLN A 87 3.94 8.23 -11.09
CA GLN A 87 5.03 9.09 -10.64
C GLN A 87 6.38 8.49 -11.04
N LEU A 88 7.22 9.32 -11.66
CA LEU A 88 8.60 9.02 -12.01
C LEU A 88 9.53 10.07 -11.41
N LEU A 89 10.61 9.61 -10.79
CA LEU A 89 11.75 10.46 -10.43
C LEU A 89 12.88 10.11 -11.39
N LEU A 90 13.19 11.03 -12.30
CA LEU A 90 14.15 10.83 -13.37
C LEU A 90 15.44 11.58 -13.05
N GLY A 91 16.55 10.85 -13.03
CA GLY A 91 17.88 11.42 -13.03
C GLY A 91 18.29 11.75 -14.45
N ALA A 92 19.04 12.83 -14.63
CA ALA A 92 19.62 13.22 -15.91
C ALA A 92 21.13 13.38 -15.75
N HIS A 93 21.91 12.74 -16.64
CA HIS A 93 23.37 12.80 -16.59
C HIS A 93 23.98 12.68 -18.00
N PRO A 94 25.04 13.45 -18.33
CA PRO A 94 25.66 13.41 -19.67
C PRO A 94 26.36 12.08 -19.95
N LEU A 95 26.97 11.46 -18.94
CA LEU A 95 27.65 10.17 -19.06
C LEU A 95 27.28 9.24 -17.89
N LEU A 96 26.32 8.34 -18.09
CA LEU A 96 25.78 7.54 -17.01
C LEU A 96 26.86 6.63 -16.36
N PRO A 97 27.08 6.70 -15.03
CA PRO A 97 27.96 5.77 -14.34
C PRO A 97 27.55 4.31 -14.55
N SER A 98 28.53 3.40 -14.66
CA SER A 98 28.29 1.97 -14.91
C SER A 98 27.34 1.32 -13.90
N ALA A 99 27.40 1.74 -12.63
CA ALA A 99 26.52 1.27 -11.57
C ALA A 99 25.02 1.57 -11.82
N LEU A 100 24.70 2.57 -12.66
CA LEU A 100 23.33 3.03 -12.93
C LEU A 100 22.77 2.52 -14.26
N VAL A 101 23.54 1.75 -15.04
CA VAL A 101 23.11 1.26 -16.36
C VAL A 101 21.81 0.45 -16.28
N ARG A 102 21.59 -0.31 -15.20
CA ARG A 102 20.34 -1.08 -15.01
C ARG A 102 19.11 -0.20 -14.75
N ALA A 103 19.32 1.03 -14.28
CA ALA A 103 18.27 2.01 -14.05
C ALA A 103 18.02 2.91 -15.26
N ALA A 104 18.79 2.77 -16.34
CA ALA A 104 18.70 3.62 -17.52
C ALA A 104 17.35 3.47 -18.24
N LEU A 105 16.76 4.61 -18.58
CA LEU A 105 15.69 4.71 -19.56
C LEU A 105 16.31 4.78 -20.96
N GLY A 106 17.32 5.64 -21.13
CA GLY A 106 18.06 5.84 -22.37
C GLY A 106 18.45 7.30 -22.61
N PRO A 107 19.15 7.59 -23.73
CA PRO A 107 19.47 8.96 -24.12
C PRO A 107 18.20 9.73 -24.53
N ALA A 108 18.00 10.91 -23.97
CA ALA A 108 16.94 11.82 -24.38
C ALA A 108 17.32 12.52 -25.68
N VAL A 109 16.38 12.54 -26.61
CA VAL A 109 16.52 13.18 -27.93
C VAL A 109 15.34 14.13 -28.13
N GLY A 110 15.65 15.39 -28.43
CA GLY A 110 14.69 16.44 -28.73
C GLY A 110 13.87 16.88 -27.51
N GLY A 111 14.31 17.93 -26.82
CA GLY A 111 13.62 18.49 -25.65
C GLY A 111 14.61 19.15 -24.68
N PRO A 112 14.19 19.46 -23.43
CA PRO A 112 15.05 20.11 -22.42
C PRO A 112 16.29 19.31 -22.01
N TYR A 113 16.21 17.98 -22.07
CA TYR A 113 17.27 17.08 -21.62
C TYR A 113 18.03 16.45 -22.80
N ASP A 114 17.96 17.08 -23.99
CA ASP A 114 18.64 16.60 -25.19
C ASP A 114 20.15 16.36 -24.93
N GLY A 115 20.65 15.21 -25.36
CA GLY A 115 22.04 14.80 -25.15
C GLY A 115 22.35 14.25 -23.76
N LEU A 116 21.39 14.21 -22.83
CA LEU A 116 21.56 13.58 -21.52
C LEU A 116 20.96 12.17 -21.51
N THR A 117 21.53 11.29 -20.69
CA THR A 117 20.94 9.97 -20.39
C THR A 117 19.98 10.11 -19.22
N LEU A 118 18.72 9.70 -19.42
CA LEU A 118 17.71 9.62 -18.39
C LEU A 118 17.71 8.24 -17.73
N TYR A 119 17.48 8.21 -16.43
CA TYR A 119 17.47 6.98 -15.61
C TYR A 119 16.56 7.15 -14.40
N ASP A 120 16.20 6.05 -13.75
CA ASP A 120 15.36 6.05 -12.55
C ASP A 120 16.17 6.52 -11.33
N ALA A 121 15.89 7.74 -10.87
CA ALA A 121 16.68 8.47 -9.88
C ALA A 121 16.85 7.80 -8.52
N PRO A 122 15.87 7.05 -7.96
CA PRO A 122 16.05 6.41 -6.65
C PRO A 122 17.26 5.49 -6.58
N HIS A 123 17.71 4.95 -7.73
CA HIS A 123 18.89 4.10 -7.83
C HIS A 123 20.24 4.85 -7.78
N ASP A 124 20.26 6.19 -7.90
CA ASP A 124 21.46 7.00 -7.68
C ASP A 124 21.54 7.50 -6.24
N PRO A 125 22.50 7.00 -5.43
CA PRO A 125 22.64 7.40 -4.03
C PRO A 125 22.77 8.92 -3.83
N ARG A 126 23.31 9.66 -4.81
CA ARG A 126 23.45 11.12 -4.71
C ARG A 126 22.09 11.80 -4.85
N LEU A 127 21.27 11.35 -5.80
CA LEU A 127 19.91 11.89 -5.99
C LEU A 127 18.98 11.49 -4.86
N ALA A 128 19.09 10.25 -4.36
CA ALA A 128 18.36 9.80 -3.20
C ALA A 128 18.71 10.64 -1.95
N ALA A 129 20.00 10.93 -1.72
CA ALA A 129 20.41 11.82 -0.63
C ALA A 129 19.84 13.24 -0.77
N LEU A 130 19.84 13.81 -1.98
CA LEU A 130 19.24 15.12 -2.25
C LEU A 130 17.72 15.13 -2.02
N LEU A 131 17.03 14.04 -2.35
CA LEU A 131 15.60 13.89 -2.06
C LEU A 131 15.33 13.86 -0.56
N LEU A 132 16.17 13.19 0.23
CA LEU A 132 16.09 13.25 1.69
C LEU A 132 16.32 14.67 2.22
N GLU A 133 17.37 15.37 1.78
CA GLU A 133 17.60 16.76 2.18
C GLU A 133 16.41 17.66 1.83
N ARG A 134 15.75 17.39 0.69
CA ARG A 134 14.53 18.09 0.32
C ARG A 134 13.38 17.77 1.28
N LEU A 135 13.19 16.51 1.67
CA LEU A 135 12.12 16.09 2.60
C LEU A 135 12.26 16.65 4.02
N LYS A 136 13.48 17.04 4.44
CA LYS A 136 13.73 17.67 5.74
C LYS A 136 13.17 19.09 5.86
N LEU A 137 12.91 19.75 4.72
CA LEU A 137 12.53 21.15 4.67
C LEU A 137 11.06 21.28 4.25
N PRO A 138 10.13 21.69 5.13
CA PRO A 138 8.76 21.92 4.72
C PRO A 138 8.66 23.08 3.72
N GLY A 139 7.68 23.04 2.83
CA GLY A 139 7.43 24.10 1.84
C GLY A 139 7.31 23.57 0.42
N ARG A 140 7.40 24.46 -0.58
CA ARG A 140 7.13 24.13 -1.99
C ARG A 140 8.38 24.09 -2.84
N THR A 141 8.39 23.21 -3.84
CA THR A 141 9.33 23.26 -4.98
C THR A 141 8.54 23.00 -6.24
N GLY A 142 8.47 24.01 -7.12
CA GLY A 142 7.54 23.98 -8.25
C GLY A 142 6.10 23.70 -7.78
N GLY A 143 5.47 22.72 -8.44
CA GLY A 143 4.11 22.29 -8.08
C GLY A 143 4.06 21.55 -6.74
N LEU A 144 5.13 20.87 -6.33
CA LEU A 144 5.14 19.93 -5.21
C LEU A 144 5.13 20.62 -3.85
N ARG A 145 4.38 20.03 -2.91
CA ARG A 145 4.34 20.42 -1.49
C ARG A 145 5.03 19.36 -0.65
N PHE A 146 5.96 19.78 0.20
CA PHE A 146 6.67 18.93 1.14
C PHE A 146 6.26 19.30 2.56
N THR A 147 6.00 18.29 3.38
CA THR A 147 5.61 18.43 4.78
C THR A 147 6.54 17.58 5.63
N THR A 148 6.92 18.09 6.79
CA THR A 148 7.79 17.45 7.78
C THR A 148 7.15 17.65 9.14
N GLU A 149 7.07 16.61 9.96
CA GLU A 149 6.57 16.76 11.34
C GLU A 149 7.47 17.73 12.12
N PRO A 150 6.90 18.61 12.96
CA PRO A 150 7.63 19.73 13.55
C PRO A 150 8.76 19.32 14.49
N ASP A 151 8.61 18.18 15.18
CA ASP A 151 9.53 17.74 16.24
C ASP A 151 10.54 16.69 15.78
N VAL A 152 10.58 16.35 14.48
CA VAL A 152 11.55 15.36 13.99
C VAL A 152 12.96 15.95 13.93
N THR A 153 13.91 15.23 14.53
CA THR A 153 15.35 15.50 14.35
C THR A 153 15.96 14.42 13.48
N PHE A 154 16.59 14.84 12.38
CA PHE A 154 17.26 13.92 11.45
C PHE A 154 18.72 13.70 11.86
N PRO A 155 19.17 12.45 12.08
CA PRO A 155 20.58 12.17 12.27
C PRO A 155 21.40 12.54 11.03
N PRO A 156 22.68 12.96 11.19
CA PRO A 156 23.57 13.17 10.07
C PRO A 156 24.02 11.83 9.44
N GLY A 157 24.52 11.88 8.21
CA GLY A 157 25.22 10.73 7.59
C GLY A 157 24.32 9.56 7.14
N LEU A 158 23.02 9.80 6.95
CA LEU A 158 22.09 8.75 6.53
C LEU A 158 22.32 8.35 5.06
N THR A 159 22.98 7.21 4.87
CA THR A 159 23.35 6.71 3.54
C THR A 159 22.15 6.03 2.86
N PRO A 160 21.73 6.46 1.66
CA PRO A 160 20.57 5.89 0.97
C PRO A 160 20.87 4.53 0.33
N ARG A 161 19.89 3.63 0.38
CA ARG A 161 19.90 2.31 -0.26
C ARG A 161 18.50 1.95 -0.76
N VAL A 162 18.38 1.63 -2.04
CA VAL A 162 17.10 1.14 -2.60
C VAL A 162 16.78 -0.25 -2.06
N SER A 163 15.56 -0.44 -1.57
CA SER A 163 15.02 -1.74 -1.17
C SER A 163 14.57 -2.52 -2.40
N THR A 164 14.97 -3.78 -2.46
CA THR A 164 14.54 -4.72 -3.51
C THR A 164 13.26 -5.48 -3.15
N ALA A 165 12.76 -5.36 -1.91
CA ALA A 165 11.69 -6.22 -1.37
C ALA A 165 10.26 -5.87 -1.85
N GLU A 166 9.94 -4.59 -2.07
CA GLU A 166 8.56 -4.17 -2.37
C GLU A 166 8.12 -4.42 -3.82
N GLN A 167 6.85 -4.79 -4.03
CA GLN A 167 6.36 -5.16 -5.37
C GLN A 167 5.67 -4.01 -6.13
N SER A 168 4.90 -3.17 -5.44
CA SER A 168 4.08 -2.10 -6.03
C SER A 168 4.77 -0.72 -6.07
N ASN A 169 5.78 -0.52 -5.23
CA ASN A 169 6.41 0.78 -5.00
C ASN A 169 7.95 0.68 -5.08
N THR A 170 8.61 1.82 -4.89
CA THR A 170 10.05 1.88 -4.70
C THR A 170 10.36 2.45 -3.33
N SER A 171 11.10 1.71 -2.52
CA SER A 171 11.52 2.19 -1.20
C SER A 171 13.01 2.46 -1.14
N VAL A 172 13.38 3.52 -0.42
CA VAL A 172 14.76 3.92 -0.16
C VAL A 172 14.97 3.97 1.34
N VAL A 173 15.84 3.13 1.86
CA VAL A 173 16.27 3.12 3.26
C VAL A 173 17.42 4.11 3.44
N TYR A 174 17.37 4.95 4.47
CA TYR A 174 18.37 5.96 4.80
C TYR A 174 19.06 5.62 6.12
N GLY A 175 20.24 5.01 6.04
CA GLY A 175 20.91 4.42 7.19
C GLY A 175 20.01 3.40 7.88
N ASP A 176 19.96 3.43 9.21
CA ASP A 176 19.05 2.60 10.01
C ASP A 176 17.89 3.41 10.61
N ALA A 177 17.67 4.64 10.12
CA ALA A 177 16.76 5.60 10.75
C ALA A 177 15.41 5.74 10.02
N TYR A 178 15.43 5.77 8.68
CA TYR A 178 14.22 6.03 7.91
C TYR A 178 14.10 5.18 6.66
N ILE A 179 12.87 4.97 6.22
CA ILE A 179 12.52 4.38 4.93
C ILE A 179 11.55 5.32 4.21
N LEU A 180 11.89 5.70 2.98
CA LEU A 180 11.02 6.47 2.09
C LEU A 180 10.34 5.53 1.12
N LYS A 181 9.02 5.47 1.19
CA LYS A 181 8.18 4.78 0.22
C LYS A 181 7.73 5.75 -0.86
N LEU A 182 8.12 5.49 -2.10
CA LEU A 182 7.73 6.26 -3.28
C LEU A 182 6.61 5.53 -4.01
N PHE A 183 5.42 6.13 -4.02
CA PHE A 183 4.25 5.57 -4.68
C PHE A 183 4.40 5.69 -6.19
N ARG A 184 4.48 4.57 -6.91
CA ARG A 184 4.72 4.60 -8.36
C ARG A 184 3.46 4.82 -9.17
N ARG A 185 2.37 4.15 -8.82
CA ARG A 185 1.04 4.40 -9.37
C ARG A 185 0.26 5.23 -8.36
N VAL A 186 -0.18 6.42 -8.78
CA VAL A 186 -0.79 7.40 -7.89
C VAL A 186 -2.21 7.74 -8.33
N SER A 187 -3.01 8.24 -7.40
CA SER A 187 -4.39 8.66 -7.65
C SER A 187 -4.71 9.90 -6.82
N PRO A 188 -5.62 10.78 -7.27
CA PRO A 188 -6.09 11.90 -6.47
C PRO A 188 -6.57 11.45 -5.09
N GLY A 189 -6.08 12.11 -4.04
CA GLY A 189 -6.40 11.79 -2.66
C GLY A 189 -5.21 11.42 -1.78
N THR A 190 -5.41 11.56 -0.47
CA THR A 190 -4.42 11.15 0.53
C THR A 190 -4.28 9.63 0.51
N ASN A 191 -3.05 9.13 0.42
CA ASN A 191 -2.79 7.69 0.48
C ASN A 191 -3.10 7.17 1.91
N PRO A 192 -3.89 6.09 2.06
CA PRO A 192 -4.15 5.43 3.35
C PRO A 192 -2.90 5.13 4.18
N ASP A 193 -1.79 4.80 3.53
CA ASP A 193 -0.52 4.52 4.20
C ASP A 193 0.09 5.75 4.86
N LEU A 194 -0.25 6.97 4.40
CA LEU A 194 0.03 8.21 5.14
C LEU A 194 -1.09 8.51 6.15
N GLU A 195 -2.35 8.48 5.72
CA GLU A 195 -3.50 8.90 6.52
C GLU A 195 -3.62 8.12 7.84
N LEU A 196 -3.54 6.80 7.75
CA LEU A 196 -3.75 5.90 8.89
C LEU A 196 -2.54 5.87 9.81
N SER A 197 -1.34 5.76 9.24
CA SER A 197 -0.11 5.72 10.03
C SER A 197 0.15 7.05 10.76
N LEU A 198 -0.16 8.19 10.13
CA LEU A 198 -0.04 9.50 10.75
C LEU A 198 -1.08 9.69 11.86
N ALA A 199 -2.32 9.25 11.66
CA ALA A 199 -3.35 9.29 12.70
C ALA A 199 -2.97 8.44 13.92
N LEU A 200 -2.45 7.23 13.68
CA LEU A 200 -1.94 6.34 14.72
C LEU A 200 -0.76 6.95 15.48
N ALA A 201 0.24 7.48 14.75
CA ALA A 201 1.41 8.10 15.36
C ALA A 201 1.05 9.32 16.22
N ARG A 202 0.17 10.20 15.72
CA ARG A 202 -0.33 11.37 16.47
C ARG A 202 -1.18 11.00 17.67
N ALA A 203 -1.84 9.84 17.64
CA ALA A 203 -2.53 9.27 18.80
C ALA A 203 -1.56 8.62 19.81
N GLY A 204 -0.26 8.61 19.55
CA GLY A 204 0.76 8.04 20.42
C GLY A 204 0.92 6.51 20.30
N SER A 205 0.34 5.90 19.25
CA SER A 205 0.48 4.46 19.02
C SER A 205 1.91 4.09 18.65
N ARG A 206 2.45 3.05 19.29
CA ARG A 206 3.75 2.44 18.96
C ARG A 206 3.64 1.27 17.98
N ARG A 207 2.44 1.01 17.46
CA ARG A 207 2.13 -0.15 16.60
C ARG A 207 2.23 0.16 15.11
N VAL A 208 2.88 1.27 14.74
CA VAL A 208 3.05 1.71 13.35
C VAL A 208 4.45 2.26 13.13
N ALA A 209 4.95 2.15 11.90
CA ALA A 209 6.11 2.92 11.46
C ALA A 209 5.71 4.40 11.32
N GLU A 210 6.15 5.24 12.25
CA GLU A 210 5.80 6.66 12.33
C GLU A 210 6.22 7.42 11.06
N PRO A 211 5.27 8.07 10.35
CA PRO A 211 5.59 9.03 9.29
C PRO A 211 6.21 10.29 9.86
N VAL A 212 7.31 10.74 9.27
CA VAL A 212 8.03 11.95 9.70
C VAL A 212 8.11 13.04 8.63
N ALA A 213 7.96 12.67 7.35
CA ALA A 213 7.88 13.61 6.25
C ALA A 213 7.14 12.98 5.07
N TRP A 214 6.56 13.79 4.20
CA TRP A 214 5.92 13.33 2.97
C TRP A 214 5.87 14.47 1.96
N PHE A 215 5.54 14.12 0.72
CA PHE A 215 5.33 15.11 -0.33
C PHE A 215 4.15 14.74 -1.23
N GLU A 216 3.55 15.77 -1.79
CA GLU A 216 2.27 15.71 -2.46
C GLU A 216 2.29 16.57 -3.73
N SER A 217 1.54 16.15 -4.73
CA SER A 217 1.09 17.04 -5.81
C SER A 217 -0.17 17.75 -5.34
N PRO A 218 -0.36 19.04 -5.67
CA PRO A 218 -1.64 19.71 -5.49
C PRO A 218 -2.72 19.01 -6.31
N ALA A 219 -3.98 19.33 -5.99
CA ALA A 219 -5.12 18.99 -6.82
C ALA A 219 -4.90 19.46 -8.27
N ALA A 220 -5.58 18.80 -9.21
CA ALA A 220 -5.54 19.19 -10.60
C ALA A 220 -6.04 20.64 -10.78
N ASP A 221 -5.43 21.37 -11.71
CA ASP A 221 -5.80 22.75 -11.99
C ASP A 221 -7.30 22.85 -12.33
N GLY A 222 -8.00 23.78 -11.67
CA GLY A 222 -9.44 24.01 -11.87
C GLY A 222 -10.37 23.19 -10.97
N ASP A 223 -9.82 22.36 -10.07
CA ASP A 223 -10.59 21.67 -9.04
C ASP A 223 -10.25 22.22 -7.63
N PRO A 224 -10.95 23.29 -7.18
CA PRO A 224 -10.71 23.88 -5.86
C PRO A 224 -11.09 22.95 -4.70
N ASP A 225 -11.92 21.95 -4.96
CA ASP A 225 -12.34 20.92 -3.99
C ASP A 225 -11.52 19.63 -4.12
N GLY A 226 -10.57 19.59 -5.05
CA GLY A 226 -9.75 18.42 -5.33
C GLY A 226 -8.81 18.09 -4.18
N GLU A 227 -8.67 16.80 -3.88
CA GLU A 227 -7.71 16.36 -2.87
C GLU A 227 -6.28 16.33 -3.44
N PRO A 228 -5.25 16.65 -2.62
CA PRO A 228 -3.86 16.45 -3.02
C PRO A 228 -3.58 14.97 -3.30
N THR A 229 -2.60 14.69 -4.16
CA THR A 229 -2.11 13.34 -4.39
C THR A 229 -0.86 13.09 -3.55
N THR A 230 -0.91 12.14 -2.62
CA THR A 230 0.29 11.72 -1.88
C THR A 230 1.25 10.98 -2.82
N LEU A 231 2.51 11.41 -2.86
CA LEU A 231 3.52 10.90 -3.77
C LEU A 231 4.57 10.03 -3.07
N GLY A 232 4.88 10.32 -1.82
CA GLY A 232 5.73 9.45 -1.03
C GLY A 232 5.77 9.85 0.43
N VAL A 233 6.11 8.88 1.27
CA VAL A 233 6.10 8.99 2.73
C VAL A 233 7.42 8.49 3.28
N LEU A 234 8.09 9.33 4.07
CA LEU A 234 9.26 8.99 4.86
C LEU A 234 8.79 8.57 6.24
N GLN A 235 9.05 7.32 6.60
CA GLN A 235 8.70 6.73 7.89
C GLN A 235 9.95 6.33 8.66
N ARG A 236 9.84 6.19 9.98
CA ARG A 236 10.88 5.56 10.79
C ARG A 236 11.12 4.13 10.32
N PHE A 237 12.39 3.80 10.10
CA PHE A 237 12.80 2.44 9.81
C PHE A 237 12.88 1.64 11.11
N LEU A 238 12.56 0.35 11.04
CA LEU A 238 12.57 -0.57 12.17
C LEU A 238 13.74 -1.56 12.02
N PRO A 239 14.98 -1.15 12.38
CA PRO A 239 16.16 -1.98 12.20
C PRO A 239 16.09 -3.23 13.09
N GLY A 240 16.57 -4.35 12.57
CA GLY A 240 16.56 -5.63 13.30
C GLY A 240 15.17 -6.23 13.51
N SER A 241 14.13 -5.71 12.84
CA SER A 241 12.81 -6.34 12.87
C SER A 241 12.76 -7.60 12.00
N CYS A 242 11.90 -8.54 12.40
CA CYS A 242 11.64 -9.76 11.67
C CYS A 242 10.26 -9.68 10.99
N ASP A 243 10.19 -10.17 9.75
CA ASP A 243 8.93 -10.29 9.00
C ASP A 243 8.02 -11.36 9.64
N GLY A 244 6.75 -11.00 9.90
CA GLY A 244 5.80 -11.87 10.58
C GLY A 244 5.47 -13.15 9.81
N TRP A 245 5.49 -13.08 8.47
CA TRP A 245 5.31 -14.26 7.62
C TRP A 245 6.51 -15.21 7.73
N ALA A 246 7.74 -14.69 7.67
CA ALA A 246 8.95 -15.47 7.87
C ALA A 246 9.00 -16.14 9.26
N LEU A 247 8.59 -15.44 10.32
CA LEU A 247 8.51 -16.00 11.67
C LEU A 247 7.49 -17.14 11.76
N ALA A 248 6.31 -16.97 11.16
CA ALA A 248 5.30 -18.02 11.12
C ALA A 248 5.79 -19.25 10.34
N LEU A 249 6.44 -19.06 9.19
CA LEU A 249 7.02 -20.16 8.42
C LEU A 249 8.13 -20.89 9.17
N ALA A 250 8.98 -20.18 9.91
CA ALA A 250 10.00 -20.80 10.75
C ALA A 250 9.34 -21.68 11.83
N SER A 251 8.31 -21.17 12.50
CA SER A 251 7.55 -21.98 13.47
C SER A 251 6.88 -23.19 12.83
N VAL A 252 6.31 -23.07 11.63
CA VAL A 252 5.70 -24.18 10.91
C VAL A 252 6.74 -25.25 10.57
N ALA A 253 7.93 -24.86 10.11
CA ALA A 253 9.00 -25.78 9.73
C ALA A 253 9.55 -26.58 10.92
N GLU A 254 9.52 -26.00 12.11
CA GLU A 254 10.02 -26.62 13.35
C GLU A 254 8.93 -27.35 14.15
N ASP A 255 7.68 -27.41 13.65
CA ASP A 255 6.50 -27.83 14.41
C ASP A 255 6.39 -27.09 15.76
N GLY A 256 6.82 -25.83 15.76
CA GLY A 256 6.92 -24.96 16.92
C GLY A 256 5.60 -24.33 17.32
N ASP A 257 5.58 -23.78 18.54
CA ASP A 257 4.42 -23.08 19.08
C ASP A 257 4.51 -21.57 18.84
N PHE A 258 3.71 -21.06 17.90
CA PHE A 258 3.58 -19.63 17.61
C PHE A 258 2.39 -18.98 18.34
N ARG A 259 1.71 -19.69 19.25
CA ARG A 259 0.48 -19.17 19.88
C ARG A 259 0.72 -17.90 20.70
N ALA A 260 1.83 -17.82 21.41
CA ALA A 260 2.19 -16.63 22.18
C ALA A 260 2.34 -15.40 21.28
N GLU A 261 3.01 -15.57 20.14
CA GLU A 261 3.17 -14.51 19.14
C GLU A 261 1.85 -14.19 18.42
N ALA A 262 1.03 -15.20 18.11
CA ALA A 262 -0.31 -14.98 17.56
C ALA A 262 -1.21 -14.18 18.53
N THR A 263 -1.19 -14.48 19.83
CA THR A 263 -1.89 -13.70 20.86
C THR A 263 -1.35 -12.28 20.95
N ALA A 264 -0.04 -12.09 20.97
CA ALA A 264 0.58 -10.76 20.99
C ALA A 264 0.23 -9.94 19.75
N LEU A 265 0.17 -10.58 18.58
CA LEU A 265 -0.24 -9.95 17.33
C LEU A 265 -1.74 -9.60 17.34
N GLY A 266 -2.59 -10.47 17.90
CA GLY A 266 -4.02 -10.19 18.12
C GLY A 266 -4.23 -8.94 18.98
N ARG A 267 -3.48 -8.82 20.07
CA ARG A 267 -3.48 -7.63 20.94
C ARG A 267 -3.05 -6.38 20.16
N ALA A 268 -1.96 -6.47 19.41
CA ALA A 268 -1.46 -5.35 18.60
C ALA A 268 -2.48 -4.89 17.54
N THR A 269 -3.16 -5.81 16.85
CA THR A 269 -4.23 -5.45 15.89
C THR A 269 -5.38 -4.74 16.59
N ALA A 270 -5.83 -5.23 17.76
CA ALA A 270 -6.90 -4.58 18.52
C ALA A 270 -6.52 -3.18 19.02
N GLU A 271 -5.27 -2.99 19.48
CA GLU A 271 -4.73 -1.68 19.87
C GLU A 271 -4.73 -0.69 18.68
N VAL A 272 -4.34 -1.14 17.48
CA VAL A 272 -4.39 -0.35 16.25
C VAL A 272 -5.83 0.01 15.91
N HIS A 273 -6.76 -0.94 15.94
CA HIS A 273 -8.16 -0.69 15.67
C HIS A 273 -8.78 0.30 16.67
N GLY A 274 -8.51 0.15 17.97
CA GLY A 274 -8.97 1.08 18.99
C GLY A 274 -8.43 2.50 18.78
N SER A 275 -7.14 2.62 18.44
CA SER A 275 -6.49 3.91 18.16
C SER A 275 -7.08 4.57 16.90
N LEU A 276 -7.33 3.82 15.83
CA LEU A 276 -7.98 4.32 14.62
C LEU A 276 -9.42 4.78 14.89
N ALA A 277 -10.18 4.02 15.67
CA ALA A 277 -11.55 4.38 16.05
C ALA A 277 -11.62 5.64 16.91
N ALA A 278 -10.60 5.88 17.75
CA ALA A 278 -10.49 7.08 18.55
C ALA A 278 -10.06 8.30 17.72
N ALA A 279 -9.16 8.11 16.74
CA ALA A 279 -8.59 9.19 15.95
C ALA A 279 -9.41 9.58 14.71
N LEU A 280 -10.21 8.66 14.15
CA LEU A 280 -10.91 8.83 12.89
C LEU A 280 -12.41 8.50 13.02
N PRO A 281 -13.27 9.04 12.14
CA PRO A 281 -14.72 8.84 12.25
C PRO A 281 -15.15 7.36 12.19
N VAL A 282 -15.92 6.95 13.18
CA VAL A 282 -16.64 5.66 13.22
C VAL A 282 -18.04 5.83 12.62
N ARG A 283 -18.52 4.80 11.92
CA ARG A 283 -19.82 4.75 11.26
C ARG A 283 -20.59 3.52 11.72
N GLN A 284 -21.91 3.61 11.69
CA GLN A 284 -22.79 2.44 11.80
C GLN A 284 -23.27 2.08 10.40
N LEU A 285 -23.02 0.85 9.96
CA LEU A 285 -23.53 0.33 8.71
C LEU A 285 -24.98 -0.13 8.93
N ASP A 286 -25.91 0.54 8.27
CA ASP A 286 -27.32 0.18 8.24
C ASP A 286 -27.58 -1.04 7.34
N GLY A 287 -28.80 -1.57 7.39
CA GLY A 287 -29.18 -2.73 6.58
C GLY A 287 -28.96 -2.51 5.07
N ARG A 288 -29.18 -1.29 4.56
CA ARG A 288 -28.92 -0.95 3.15
C ARG A 288 -27.43 -0.99 2.81
N ALA A 289 -26.56 -0.57 3.73
CA ALA A 289 -25.12 -0.65 3.55
C ALA A 289 -24.62 -2.11 3.53
N LEU A 290 -25.13 -2.94 4.45
CA LEU A 290 -24.80 -4.38 4.47
C LEU A 290 -25.30 -5.10 3.22
N GLU A 291 -26.49 -4.76 2.73
CA GLU A 291 -27.04 -5.29 1.47
C GLU A 291 -26.14 -4.94 0.27
N ARG A 292 -25.63 -3.69 0.20
CA ARG A 292 -24.67 -3.29 -0.86
C ARG A 292 -23.36 -4.06 -0.78
N ILE A 293 -22.85 -4.31 0.43
CA ILE A 293 -21.64 -5.10 0.65
C ILE A 293 -21.87 -6.55 0.20
N SER A 294 -22.96 -7.17 0.66
CA SER A 294 -23.36 -8.54 0.30
C SER A 294 -23.55 -8.72 -1.21
N THR A 295 -24.20 -7.75 -1.87
CA THR A 295 -24.36 -7.73 -3.33
C THR A 295 -23.00 -7.69 -4.03
N ALA A 296 -22.06 -6.86 -3.55
CA ALA A 296 -20.73 -6.77 -4.13
C ALA A 296 -19.91 -8.06 -3.94
N MET A 297 -20.01 -8.70 -2.77
CA MET A 297 -19.40 -9.99 -2.46
C MET A 297 -19.95 -11.11 -3.36
N THR A 298 -21.27 -11.16 -3.52
CA THR A 298 -21.97 -12.11 -4.40
C THR A 298 -21.51 -11.98 -5.84
N ARG A 299 -21.43 -10.75 -6.37
CA ARG A 299 -20.92 -10.51 -7.73
C ARG A 299 -19.47 -10.99 -7.88
N ARG A 300 -18.59 -10.73 -6.90
CA ARG A 300 -17.20 -11.23 -6.93
C ARG A 300 -17.13 -12.76 -6.93
N LEU A 301 -18.01 -13.43 -6.18
CA LEU A 301 -18.12 -14.88 -6.19
C LEU A 301 -18.54 -15.41 -7.56
N GLU A 302 -19.55 -14.80 -8.18
CA GLU A 302 -20.03 -15.18 -9.52
C GLU A 302 -18.95 -14.98 -10.60
N GLU A 303 -18.29 -13.81 -10.60
CA GLU A 303 -17.16 -13.53 -11.51
C GLU A 303 -16.02 -14.52 -11.32
N THR A 304 -15.68 -14.83 -10.07
CA THR A 304 -14.61 -15.78 -9.74
C THR A 304 -14.98 -17.19 -10.16
N ALA A 305 -16.23 -17.62 -9.97
CA ALA A 305 -16.69 -18.95 -10.39
C ALA A 305 -16.77 -19.09 -11.93
N ALA A 306 -17.01 -17.99 -12.65
CA ALA A 306 -16.92 -17.97 -14.10
C ALA A 306 -15.48 -18.21 -14.57
N GLU A 307 -14.51 -17.54 -13.93
CA GLU A 307 -13.08 -17.57 -14.29
C GLU A 307 -12.32 -18.79 -13.73
N VAL A 308 -12.68 -19.27 -12.55
CA VAL A 308 -12.06 -20.38 -11.82
C VAL A 308 -13.12 -21.47 -11.60
N PRO A 309 -13.29 -22.41 -12.56
CA PRO A 309 -14.36 -23.41 -12.51
C PRO A 309 -14.37 -24.27 -11.24
N ALA A 310 -13.22 -24.45 -10.58
CA ALA A 310 -13.09 -25.17 -9.32
C ALA A 310 -13.87 -24.53 -8.15
N VAL A 311 -14.27 -23.27 -8.24
CA VAL A 311 -15.09 -22.57 -7.23
C VAL A 311 -16.59 -22.90 -7.39
N ARG A 312 -17.04 -23.29 -8.60
CA ARG A 312 -18.46 -23.51 -8.94
C ARG A 312 -19.20 -24.46 -7.99
N PRO A 313 -18.62 -25.58 -7.51
CA PRO A 313 -19.32 -26.48 -6.59
C PRO A 313 -19.74 -25.84 -5.26
N TYR A 314 -19.06 -24.77 -4.84
CA TYR A 314 -19.27 -24.14 -3.54
C TYR A 314 -20.18 -22.90 -3.59
N THR A 315 -20.48 -22.37 -4.79
CA THR A 315 -21.12 -21.05 -4.95
C THR A 315 -22.45 -20.90 -4.20
N GLY A 316 -23.31 -21.92 -4.25
CA GLY A 316 -24.61 -21.89 -3.55
C GLY A 316 -24.44 -21.77 -2.03
N ALA A 317 -23.58 -22.59 -1.44
CA ALA A 317 -23.32 -22.59 0.01
C ALA A 317 -22.58 -21.32 0.47
N LEU A 318 -21.66 -20.80 -0.36
CA LEU A 318 -20.94 -19.56 -0.07
C LEU A 318 -21.83 -18.33 -0.19
N ARG A 319 -22.78 -18.31 -1.15
CA ARG A 319 -23.78 -17.24 -1.25
C ARG A 319 -24.59 -17.10 0.03
N ALA A 320 -24.92 -18.22 0.69
CA ALA A 320 -25.63 -18.19 1.96
C ALA A 320 -24.91 -17.36 3.04
N ALA A 321 -23.56 -17.32 3.06
CA ALA A 321 -22.82 -16.46 3.98
C ALA A 321 -23.08 -14.96 3.76
N PHE A 322 -23.26 -14.55 2.50
CA PHE A 322 -23.58 -13.17 2.14
C PHE A 322 -25.06 -12.86 2.34
N ASP A 323 -25.95 -13.83 2.12
CA ASP A 323 -27.37 -13.69 2.43
C ASP A 323 -27.59 -13.51 3.94
N ASP A 324 -26.84 -14.22 4.77
CA ASP A 324 -26.88 -14.07 6.23
C ASP A 324 -26.42 -12.67 6.68
N LEU A 325 -25.45 -12.07 5.98
CA LEU A 325 -25.05 -10.68 6.20
C LEU A 325 -26.20 -9.70 5.90
N THR A 326 -26.96 -9.94 4.84
CA THR A 326 -28.15 -9.13 4.51
C THR A 326 -29.24 -9.30 5.58
N LYS A 327 -29.48 -10.52 6.06
CA LYS A 327 -30.44 -10.81 7.14
C LYS A 327 -30.04 -10.14 8.46
N LEU A 328 -28.73 -10.12 8.78
CA LEU A 328 -28.21 -9.39 9.93
C LEU A 328 -28.57 -7.90 9.84
N GLY A 329 -28.43 -7.30 8.66
CA GLY A 329 -28.82 -5.92 8.41
C GLY A 329 -30.32 -5.65 8.53
N ALA A 330 -31.16 -6.60 8.14
CA ALA A 330 -32.62 -6.48 8.23
C ALA A 330 -33.15 -6.67 9.67
N SER A 331 -32.44 -7.44 10.50
CA SER A 331 -32.81 -7.71 11.89
C SER A 331 -32.28 -6.67 12.88
N ALA A 332 -31.30 -5.87 12.48
CA ALA A 332 -30.86 -4.70 13.22
C ALA A 332 -31.96 -3.61 13.19
N GLY A 333 -32.65 -3.40 14.32
CA GLY A 333 -33.71 -2.39 14.44
C GLY A 333 -33.22 -0.95 14.25
N VAL A 334 -34.08 0.05 14.49
CA VAL A 334 -33.69 1.47 14.41
C VAL A 334 -32.60 1.78 15.44
N GLY A 335 -31.39 2.05 14.97
CA GLY A 335 -30.19 2.25 15.81
C GLY A 335 -29.31 1.01 15.99
N GLY A 336 -29.73 -0.15 15.47
CA GLY A 336 -28.87 -1.32 15.29
C GLY A 336 -28.05 -1.21 14.01
N GLY A 337 -26.77 -1.56 14.07
CA GLY A 337 -25.88 -1.51 12.92
C GLY A 337 -24.56 -2.23 13.19
N VAL A 338 -23.84 -2.53 12.13
CA VAL A 338 -22.47 -3.06 12.26
C VAL A 338 -21.52 -1.88 12.34
N THR A 339 -20.72 -1.84 13.41
CA THR A 339 -19.72 -0.80 13.57
C THR A 339 -18.66 -0.92 12.47
N ALA A 340 -18.42 0.18 11.77
CA ALA A 340 -17.39 0.30 10.75
C ALA A 340 -16.49 1.49 11.05
N GLN A 341 -15.20 1.29 10.83
CA GLN A 341 -14.15 2.27 11.10
C GLN A 341 -13.11 2.20 10.00
N ARG A 342 -12.12 3.08 10.04
CA ARG A 342 -10.91 2.87 9.25
C ARG A 342 -10.15 1.66 9.79
N ILE A 343 -9.73 0.81 8.87
CA ILE A 343 -9.02 -0.45 9.08
C ILE A 343 -7.78 -0.47 8.18
N HIS A 344 -6.88 -1.43 8.37
CA HIS A 344 -5.75 -1.65 7.47
C HIS A 344 -6.21 -2.06 6.07
N GLY A 345 -7.25 -2.91 5.98
CA GLY A 345 -7.93 -3.25 4.74
C GLY A 345 -7.22 -4.28 3.85
N ASP A 346 -6.01 -4.73 4.22
CA ASP A 346 -5.29 -5.85 3.60
C ASP A 346 -4.32 -6.52 4.60
N LEU A 347 -4.77 -6.68 5.86
CA LEU A 347 -3.94 -7.19 6.92
C LEU A 347 -3.63 -8.69 6.74
N HIS A 348 -2.35 -9.04 6.75
CA HIS A 348 -1.83 -10.42 6.75
C HIS A 348 -0.45 -10.46 7.43
N LEU A 349 0.12 -11.65 7.69
CA LEU A 349 1.39 -11.80 8.41
C LEU A 349 2.56 -11.03 7.77
N GLY A 350 2.62 -10.99 6.43
CA GLY A 350 3.62 -10.19 5.70
C GLY A 350 3.49 -8.66 5.82
N GLN A 351 2.41 -8.15 6.43
CA GLN A 351 2.24 -6.72 6.77
C GLN A 351 2.50 -6.44 8.25
N THR A 352 3.23 -7.35 8.90
CA THR A 352 3.55 -7.25 10.32
C THR A 352 5.04 -7.43 10.50
N LEU A 353 5.63 -6.57 11.33
CA LEU A 353 7.02 -6.63 11.72
C LEU A 353 7.11 -6.83 13.21
N ARG A 354 8.01 -7.73 13.61
CA ARG A 354 8.33 -8.00 15.01
C ARG A 354 9.63 -7.30 15.37
N GLY A 355 9.53 -6.26 16.20
CA GLY A 355 10.67 -5.51 16.70
C GLY A 355 11.55 -6.35 17.65
N PRO A 356 12.83 -5.99 17.81
CA PRO A 356 13.76 -6.66 18.73
C PRO A 356 13.35 -6.55 20.21
N ASP A 357 12.48 -5.58 20.53
CA ASP A 357 12.00 -5.28 21.88
C ASP A 357 10.82 -6.12 22.36
N GLY A 358 10.19 -6.92 21.50
CA GLY A 358 8.93 -7.58 21.87
C GLY A 358 7.74 -7.15 21.03
N ALA A 359 7.79 -5.98 20.39
CA ALA A 359 6.60 -5.33 19.89
C ALA A 359 6.27 -5.74 18.45
N TRP A 360 4.99 -6.03 18.21
CA TRP A 360 4.44 -6.07 16.86
C TRP A 360 4.12 -4.68 16.36
N VAL A 361 4.47 -4.43 15.09
CA VAL A 361 4.16 -3.22 14.33
C VAL A 361 3.45 -3.62 13.04
N LEU A 362 2.36 -2.94 12.72
CA LEU A 362 1.65 -3.08 11.45
C LEU A 362 2.21 -2.06 10.45
N ILE A 363 2.35 -2.48 9.19
CA ILE A 363 2.91 -1.67 8.10
C ILE A 363 2.02 -1.76 6.86
N ASP A 364 2.25 -0.91 5.85
CA ASP A 364 1.57 -0.96 4.55
C ASP A 364 0.04 -0.83 4.64
N PHE A 365 -0.41 0.28 5.23
CA PHE A 365 -1.83 0.60 5.39
C PHE A 365 -2.53 1.01 4.08
N GLU A 366 -1.94 0.69 2.92
CA GLU A 366 -2.47 1.04 1.60
C GLU A 366 -3.82 0.39 1.29
N GLY A 367 -4.15 -0.72 1.95
CA GLY A 367 -5.30 -1.58 1.62
C GLY A 367 -5.10 -2.33 0.30
N GLU A 368 -6.08 -3.14 -0.10
CA GLU A 368 -5.93 -4.06 -1.24
C GLU A 368 -5.54 -3.33 -2.56
N PRO A 369 -4.35 -3.59 -3.14
CA PRO A 369 -3.82 -2.80 -4.27
C PRO A 369 -4.68 -2.82 -5.53
N ALA A 370 -5.54 -3.82 -5.69
CA ALA A 370 -6.45 -3.96 -6.82
C ALA A 370 -7.66 -2.99 -6.74
N ARG A 371 -7.94 -2.41 -5.57
CA ARG A 371 -9.11 -1.55 -5.36
C ARG A 371 -8.78 -0.07 -5.59
N PRO A 372 -9.72 0.72 -6.16
CA PRO A 372 -9.56 2.17 -6.26
C PRO A 372 -9.33 2.83 -4.89
N LEU A 373 -8.58 3.94 -4.86
CA LEU A 373 -8.27 4.66 -3.61
C LEU A 373 -9.53 5.02 -2.80
N ALA A 374 -10.57 5.49 -3.49
CA ALA A 374 -11.85 5.84 -2.87
C ALA A 374 -12.54 4.66 -2.18
N GLU A 375 -12.29 3.42 -2.62
CA GLU A 375 -12.77 2.21 -1.93
C GLU A 375 -11.86 1.82 -0.77
N ARG A 376 -10.54 1.93 -0.92
CA ARG A 376 -9.55 1.65 0.14
C ARG A 376 -9.69 2.57 1.36
N ARG A 377 -10.25 3.77 1.17
CA ARG A 377 -10.53 4.74 2.25
C ARG A 377 -11.89 4.56 2.93
N ARG A 378 -12.76 3.65 2.45
CA ARG A 378 -14.09 3.45 3.07
C ARG A 378 -13.96 2.78 4.43
N PRO A 379 -14.73 3.23 5.44
CA PRO A 379 -14.86 2.50 6.69
C PRO A 379 -15.41 1.08 6.45
N ALA A 380 -14.89 0.12 7.19
CA ALA A 380 -15.30 -1.27 7.15
C ALA A 380 -15.31 -1.87 8.57
N PRO A 381 -16.04 -2.99 8.77
CA PRO A 381 -16.01 -3.69 10.06
C PRO A 381 -14.59 -4.19 10.38
N PRO A 382 -14.09 -4.01 11.63
CA PRO A 382 -12.77 -4.51 12.05
C PRO A 382 -12.54 -6.00 11.79
N VAL A 383 -13.62 -6.79 11.73
CA VAL A 383 -13.53 -8.23 11.44
C VAL A 383 -12.95 -8.51 10.05
N GLN A 384 -12.98 -7.56 9.12
CA GLN A 384 -12.38 -7.73 7.79
C GLN A 384 -10.87 -7.93 7.89
N ASP A 385 -10.18 -7.15 8.74
CA ASP A 385 -8.74 -7.32 8.99
C ASP A 385 -8.44 -8.60 9.76
N VAL A 386 -9.31 -8.95 10.72
CA VAL A 386 -9.21 -10.24 11.43
C VAL A 386 -9.32 -11.39 10.43
N ALA A 387 -10.32 -11.38 9.54
CA ALA A 387 -10.48 -12.40 8.51
C ALA A 387 -9.24 -12.50 7.61
N GLY A 388 -8.65 -11.38 7.20
CA GLY A 388 -7.39 -11.36 6.44
C GLY A 388 -6.23 -12.07 7.17
N MET A 389 -6.05 -11.78 8.46
CA MET A 389 -5.02 -12.43 9.26
C MET A 389 -5.29 -13.94 9.47
N LEU A 390 -6.54 -14.32 9.70
CA LEU A 390 -6.93 -15.73 9.84
C LEU A 390 -6.67 -16.52 8.55
N ARG A 391 -6.94 -15.93 7.39
CA ARG A 391 -6.54 -16.50 6.09
C ARG A 391 -5.03 -16.63 5.98
N SER A 392 -4.26 -15.63 6.44
CA SER A 392 -2.80 -15.68 6.41
C SER A 392 -2.22 -16.84 7.22
N PHE A 393 -2.80 -17.18 8.37
CA PHE A 393 -2.41 -18.39 9.12
C PHE A 393 -2.71 -19.69 8.33
N ASP A 394 -3.81 -19.76 7.59
CA ASP A 394 -4.12 -20.91 6.73
C ASP A 394 -3.08 -21.07 5.61
N TYR A 395 -2.60 -19.95 5.04
CA TYR A 395 -1.51 -19.98 4.04
C TYR A 395 -0.18 -20.43 4.65
N ALA A 396 0.17 -19.95 5.85
CA ALA A 396 1.39 -20.36 6.53
C ALA A 396 1.36 -21.87 6.82
N ALA A 397 0.21 -22.37 7.32
CA ALA A 397 0.00 -23.78 7.61
C ALA A 397 0.06 -24.70 6.39
N HIS A 398 -0.14 -24.19 5.16
CA HIS A 398 0.04 -25.02 3.96
C HIS A 398 1.47 -25.56 3.82
N HIS A 399 2.44 -24.91 4.45
CA HIS A 399 3.83 -25.36 4.51
C HIS A 399 4.07 -26.37 5.65
N SER A 400 3.05 -26.68 6.46
CA SER A 400 3.15 -27.65 7.54
C SER A 400 3.01 -29.07 7.01
N ALA A 401 3.94 -29.95 7.39
CA ALA A 401 3.79 -31.39 7.22
C ALA A 401 2.92 -32.02 8.33
N ASN A 402 2.71 -31.31 9.45
CA ASN A 402 2.19 -31.86 10.70
C ASN A 402 0.94 -31.12 11.19
N GLY A 403 -0.24 -31.75 11.02
CA GLY A 403 -1.46 -31.44 11.77
C GLY A 403 -2.06 -30.01 11.63
N PRO A 404 -3.11 -29.69 12.41
CA PRO A 404 -3.87 -28.45 12.26
C PRO A 404 -3.18 -27.26 12.96
N TRP A 405 -2.01 -26.83 12.45
CA TRP A 405 -1.28 -25.66 12.95
C TRP A 405 -2.17 -24.40 12.91
N ALA A 406 -2.84 -24.13 11.79
CA ALA A 406 -3.65 -22.92 11.62
C ALA A 406 -4.71 -22.73 12.71
N ALA A 407 -5.48 -23.77 13.04
CA ALA A 407 -6.63 -23.66 13.96
C ALA A 407 -6.23 -23.09 15.33
N ARG A 408 -5.15 -23.63 15.92
CA ARG A 408 -4.66 -23.22 17.25
C ARG A 408 -4.15 -21.77 17.27
N HIS A 409 -3.52 -21.32 16.19
CA HIS A 409 -2.97 -19.97 16.07
C HIS A 409 -4.05 -18.93 15.76
N ARG A 410 -5.04 -19.32 14.95
CA ARG A 410 -6.27 -18.54 14.73
C ARG A 410 -7.01 -18.27 16.04
N ASP A 411 -7.18 -19.30 16.87
CA ASP A 411 -7.81 -19.15 18.19
C ASP A 411 -7.00 -18.26 19.13
N ALA A 412 -5.67 -18.44 19.18
CA ALA A 412 -4.78 -17.62 19.99
C ALA A 412 -4.79 -16.15 19.57
N TYR A 413 -4.85 -15.88 18.26
CA TYR A 413 -4.99 -14.53 17.70
C TYR A 413 -6.31 -13.88 18.08
N CYS A 414 -7.45 -14.58 17.89
CA CYS A 414 -8.76 -14.05 18.27
C CYS A 414 -8.86 -13.78 19.79
N ALA A 415 -8.29 -14.68 20.63
CA ALA A 415 -8.23 -14.46 22.07
C ALA A 415 -7.43 -13.20 22.43
N GLY A 416 -6.25 -13.02 21.84
CA GLY A 416 -5.45 -11.81 22.07
C GLY A 416 -6.13 -10.53 21.60
N TYR A 417 -6.88 -10.60 20.50
CA TYR A 417 -7.70 -9.49 20.03
C TYR A 417 -8.81 -9.14 21.04
N ALA A 418 -9.53 -10.16 21.52
CA ALA A 418 -10.60 -10.03 22.51
C ALA A 418 -10.10 -9.46 23.85
N ASP A 419 -8.89 -9.84 24.27
CA ASP A 419 -8.27 -9.38 25.52
C ASP A 419 -8.10 -7.84 25.59
N VAL A 420 -8.05 -7.16 24.44
CA VAL A 420 -7.86 -5.71 24.37
C VAL A 420 -9.19 -4.98 24.16
N CYS A 421 -10.01 -5.42 23.21
CA CYS A 421 -11.24 -4.70 22.85
C CYS A 421 -12.51 -5.22 23.55
N GLY A 422 -12.41 -6.32 24.32
CA GLY A 422 -13.52 -6.91 25.05
C GLY A 422 -14.57 -7.62 24.19
N VAL A 423 -14.32 -7.79 22.89
CA VAL A 423 -15.23 -8.45 21.94
C VAL A 423 -14.44 -9.49 21.17
N ASP A 424 -14.82 -10.75 21.31
CA ASP A 424 -14.21 -11.83 20.53
C ASP A 424 -14.76 -11.80 19.09
N PRO A 425 -13.91 -11.69 18.06
CA PRO A 425 -14.37 -11.74 16.67
C PRO A 425 -15.19 -13.01 16.34
N ARG A 426 -14.97 -14.12 17.08
CA ARG A 426 -15.68 -15.39 16.91
C ARG A 426 -17.13 -15.32 17.40
N GLU A 427 -17.47 -14.38 18.28
CA GLU A 427 -18.84 -14.10 18.71
C GLU A 427 -19.63 -13.32 17.65
N GLN A 428 -19.01 -12.97 16.52
CA GLN A 428 -19.64 -12.38 15.35
C GLN A 428 -19.63 -13.34 14.14
N PRO A 429 -20.25 -14.54 14.25
CA PRO A 429 -20.08 -15.64 13.29
C PRO A 429 -20.55 -15.28 11.87
N VAL A 430 -21.60 -14.45 11.73
CA VAL A 430 -22.10 -14.00 10.41
C VAL A 430 -21.05 -13.12 9.73
N LEU A 431 -20.48 -12.16 10.45
CA LEU A 431 -19.52 -11.21 9.88
C LEU A 431 -18.21 -11.91 9.54
N ILE A 432 -17.65 -12.69 10.48
CA ILE A 432 -16.37 -13.38 10.24
C ILE A 432 -16.48 -14.36 9.06
N ARG A 433 -17.58 -15.12 8.95
CA ARG A 433 -17.81 -16.05 7.85
C ARG A 433 -17.94 -15.32 6.51
N ALA A 434 -18.67 -14.21 6.46
CA ALA A 434 -18.84 -13.43 5.23
C ALA A 434 -17.51 -12.84 4.74
N PHE A 435 -16.75 -12.17 5.62
CA PHE A 435 -15.48 -11.54 5.23
C PHE A 435 -14.36 -12.55 4.96
N GLU A 436 -14.31 -13.67 5.68
CA GLU A 436 -13.35 -14.76 5.38
C GLU A 436 -13.69 -15.43 4.03
N THR A 437 -14.97 -15.61 3.73
CA THR A 437 -15.43 -16.11 2.43
C THR A 437 -15.05 -15.18 1.28
N ASP A 438 -15.33 -13.88 1.42
CA ASP A 438 -15.00 -12.90 0.38
C ASP A 438 -13.48 -12.83 0.13
N LYS A 439 -12.67 -12.90 1.19
CA LYS A 439 -11.21 -12.95 1.05
C LYS A 439 -10.74 -14.23 0.36
N ALA A 440 -11.28 -15.40 0.72
CA ALA A 440 -10.95 -16.66 0.05
C ALA A 440 -11.37 -16.70 -1.43
N VAL A 441 -12.48 -16.06 -1.78
CA VAL A 441 -12.93 -15.87 -3.18
C VAL A 441 -11.93 -15.01 -3.96
N TYR A 442 -11.54 -13.87 -3.39
CA TYR A 442 -10.52 -13.01 -3.98
C TYR A 442 -9.20 -13.76 -4.21
N GLU A 443 -8.73 -14.48 -3.20
CA GLU A 443 -7.51 -15.28 -3.24
C GLU A 443 -7.57 -16.36 -4.33
N ALA A 444 -8.67 -17.12 -4.44
CA ALA A 444 -8.83 -18.14 -5.47
C ALA A 444 -8.63 -17.56 -6.88
N ARG A 445 -9.22 -16.38 -7.15
CA ARG A 445 -9.04 -15.67 -8.42
C ARG A 445 -7.60 -15.20 -8.61
N TYR A 446 -6.98 -14.66 -7.56
CA TYR A 446 -5.61 -14.15 -7.62
C TYR A 446 -4.59 -15.27 -7.87
N GLU A 447 -4.68 -16.37 -7.12
CA GLU A 447 -3.77 -17.51 -7.26
C GLU A 447 -3.93 -18.19 -8.61
N ALA A 448 -5.16 -18.35 -9.12
CA ALA A 448 -5.39 -18.91 -10.45
C ALA A 448 -4.68 -18.13 -11.57
N ARG A 449 -4.51 -16.80 -11.42
CA ARG A 449 -3.84 -15.94 -12.40
C ARG A 449 -2.32 -15.91 -12.27
N HIS A 450 -1.82 -15.90 -11.04
CA HIS A 450 -0.41 -15.55 -10.79
C HIS A 450 0.42 -16.71 -10.24
N ARG A 451 -0.19 -17.62 -9.48
CA ARG A 451 0.48 -18.77 -8.86
C ARG A 451 -0.45 -20.00 -8.86
N PRO A 452 -0.76 -20.60 -10.02
CA PRO A 452 -1.75 -21.69 -10.11
C PRO A 452 -1.48 -22.87 -9.16
N ALA A 453 -0.21 -23.13 -8.82
CA ALA A 453 0.19 -24.15 -7.85
C ALA A 453 -0.33 -23.89 -6.43
N TRP A 454 -0.67 -22.64 -6.08
CA TRP A 454 -1.16 -22.23 -4.75
C TRP A 454 -2.69 -22.23 -4.67
N LEU A 455 -3.40 -22.41 -5.78
CA LEU A 455 -4.86 -22.47 -5.86
C LEU A 455 -5.52 -23.48 -4.90
N PRO A 456 -4.93 -24.64 -4.57
CA PRO A 456 -5.51 -25.56 -3.59
C PRO A 456 -5.75 -24.95 -2.20
N ILE A 457 -4.95 -23.94 -1.80
CA ILE A 457 -5.05 -23.29 -0.49
C ILE A 457 -6.40 -22.55 -0.31
N PRO A 458 -6.76 -21.57 -1.16
CA PRO A 458 -8.06 -20.93 -1.05
C PRO A 458 -9.22 -21.88 -1.35
N LEU A 459 -9.06 -22.88 -2.24
CA LEU A 459 -10.12 -23.87 -2.49
C LEU A 459 -10.45 -24.71 -1.24
N SER A 460 -9.43 -25.13 -0.47
CA SER A 460 -9.65 -25.84 0.80
C SER A 460 -10.42 -24.99 1.81
N ALA A 461 -10.13 -23.69 1.88
CA ALA A 461 -10.85 -22.76 2.72
C ALA A 461 -12.31 -22.56 2.28
N LEU A 462 -12.54 -22.38 0.98
CA LEU A 462 -13.88 -22.27 0.40
C LEU A 462 -14.71 -23.53 0.67
N ALA A 463 -14.12 -24.72 0.55
CA ALA A 463 -14.78 -25.98 0.90
C ALA A 463 -15.18 -26.01 2.39
N ARG A 464 -14.26 -25.66 3.30
CA ARG A 464 -14.55 -25.57 4.75
C ARG A 464 -15.68 -24.58 5.07
N LEU A 465 -15.64 -23.39 4.48
CA LEU A 465 -16.62 -22.32 4.69
C LEU A 465 -18.00 -22.66 4.10
N ALA A 466 -18.02 -23.46 3.02
CA ALA A 466 -19.25 -24.01 2.45
C ALA A 466 -19.89 -25.08 3.34
N THR A 467 -19.10 -25.87 4.07
CA THR A 467 -19.61 -26.91 4.99
C THR A 467 -20.07 -26.34 6.34
N SER A 468 -19.49 -25.24 6.83
CA SER A 468 -19.91 -24.57 8.07
C SER A 468 -21.29 -23.89 8.03
N ALA A 469 -22.09 -24.18 6.99
CA ALA A 469 -23.46 -23.71 6.80
C ALA A 469 -24.51 -24.67 7.40
N GLY A 470 -24.09 -25.66 8.20
CA GLY A 470 -24.93 -26.70 8.79
C GLY A 470 -25.07 -26.57 10.30
#